data_AF-A0A2K8VDX0-F1
#
_entry.id   AF-A0A2K8VDX0-F1
#
_cell.length_a   1.000
_cell.length_b   1.000
_cell.length_c   1.000
_cell.angle_alpha   90.00
_cell.angle_beta   90.00
_cell.angle_gamma   90.00
#
_symmetry.space_group_name_H-M   'P 1'
#
loop_
_entity.id
_entity.type
_entity.pdbx_description
1 polymer ?
#
loop_
_entity_poly.entity_id
_entity_poly.type
_entity_poly.pdbx_seq_one_letter_code
_entity_poly.pdbx_strand_id
1 'polypeptide(L)'
;MTIAKKIIFGILILIGLFIGWIIIGLFAEDYKEKKFYNIEIPKNLTFEKPIEFLTNQQLDSLKKITVNQEKIIVIGDGYSGYDFYMYHKPKEKGEIYIKAFELTQNIQLSEWKLSNRTNNKISELSNNYKLYEGNTVIDEGTFEHYYPARFELWFKSESSGTEKKLCEKNYVIDGWDR
;
A
#
# COMPACT_ATOMS: atom_id res chain seq x y z
N MET A 1 -48.55 -18.39 23.81
CA MET A 1 -48.33 -17.53 22.62
C MET A 1 -48.70 -18.30 21.36
N THR A 2 -49.57 -17.76 20.50
CA THR A 2 -50.02 -18.45 19.28
C THR A 2 -48.87 -18.64 18.29
N ILE A 3 -48.98 -19.62 17.39
CA ILE A 3 -47.98 -19.86 16.32
C ILE A 3 -47.73 -18.57 15.52
N ALA A 4 -48.79 -17.82 15.20
CA ALA A 4 -48.69 -16.53 14.53
C ALA A 4 -47.82 -15.51 15.31
N LYS A 5 -47.99 -15.43 16.65
CA LYS A 5 -47.18 -14.53 17.49
C LYS A 5 -45.70 -14.95 17.56
N LYS A 6 -45.40 -16.26 17.50
CA LYS A 6 -44.02 -16.78 17.41
C LYS A 6 -43.36 -16.43 16.08
N ILE A 7 -44.11 -16.54 14.99
CA ILE A 7 -43.63 -16.17 13.64
C ILE A 7 -43.35 -14.67 13.57
N ILE A 8 -44.28 -13.82 14.03
CA ILE A 8 -44.11 -12.36 14.05
C ILE A 8 -42.89 -11.97 14.90
N PHE A 9 -42.71 -12.58 16.07
CA PHE A 9 -41.56 -12.31 16.92
C PHE A 9 -40.23 -12.71 16.27
N GLY A 10 -40.18 -13.86 15.58
CA GLY A 10 -39.00 -14.28 14.82
C GLY A 10 -38.66 -13.34 13.67
N ILE A 11 -39.67 -12.85 12.93
CA ILE A 11 -39.50 -11.86 11.86
C ILE A 11 -38.93 -10.54 12.42
N LEU A 12 -39.44 -10.07 13.56
CA LEU A 12 -38.94 -8.84 14.19
C LEU A 12 -37.47 -8.94 14.62
N ILE A 13 -37.03 -10.11 15.13
CA ILE A 13 -35.62 -10.35 15.45
C ILE A 13 -34.76 -10.29 14.19
N LEU A 14 -35.18 -10.95 13.11
CA LEU A 14 -34.43 -10.94 11.85
C LEU A 14 -34.31 -9.53 11.26
N ILE A 15 -35.39 -8.73 11.31
CA ILE A 15 -35.37 -7.33 10.90
C ILE A 15 -34.39 -6.53 11.77
N GLY A 16 -34.42 -6.72 13.10
CA GLY A 16 -33.49 -6.05 14.02
C GLY A 16 -32.03 -6.38 13.73
N LEU A 17 -31.72 -7.66 13.46
CA LEU A 17 -30.37 -8.11 13.08
C LEU A 17 -29.94 -7.53 11.73
N PHE A 18 -30.84 -7.47 10.75
CA PHE A 18 -30.57 -6.91 9.43
C PHE A 18 -30.30 -5.40 9.51
N ILE A 19 -31.10 -4.65 10.27
CA ILE A 19 -30.89 -3.22 10.51
C ILE A 19 -29.57 -3.00 11.27
N GLY A 20 -29.30 -3.81 12.30
CA GLY A 20 -28.03 -3.75 13.03
C GLY A 20 -26.82 -3.99 12.13
N TRP A 21 -26.90 -4.96 11.22
CA TRP A 21 -25.84 -5.23 10.25
C TRP A 21 -25.61 -4.07 9.29
N ILE A 22 -26.68 -3.44 8.77
CA ILE A 22 -26.57 -2.23 7.93
C ILE A 22 -25.90 -1.09 8.69
N ILE A 23 -26.34 -0.82 9.93
CA ILE A 23 -25.79 0.25 10.76
C ILE A 23 -24.30 0.03 11.03
N ILE A 24 -23.89 -1.20 11.38
CA ILE A 24 -22.47 -1.53 11.59
C ILE A 24 -21.66 -1.31 10.31
N GLY A 25 -22.19 -1.71 9.15
CA GLY A 25 -21.54 -1.47 7.86
C GLY A 25 -21.29 0.02 7.60
N LEU A 26 -22.32 0.86 7.77
CA LEU A 26 -22.24 2.30 7.54
C LEU A 26 -21.20 2.99 8.42
N PHE A 27 -21.12 2.65 9.71
CA PHE A 27 -20.16 3.28 10.62
C PHE A 27 -18.73 2.72 10.49
N ALA A 28 -18.57 1.49 9.99
CA ALA A 28 -17.26 0.87 9.82
C ALA A 28 -16.47 1.46 8.64
N GLU A 29 -17.14 1.90 7.57
CA GLU A 29 -16.50 2.54 6.42
C GLU A 29 -15.98 3.94 6.80
N ASP A 30 -16.84 4.73 7.43
CA ASP A 30 -16.57 6.12 7.84
C ASP A 30 -15.39 6.24 8.85
N TYR A 31 -15.19 5.21 9.69
CA TYR A 31 -14.09 5.15 10.65
C TYR A 31 -12.73 4.92 9.98
N LYS A 32 -12.67 4.15 8.90
CA LYS A 32 -11.39 3.81 8.24
C LYS A 32 -10.78 5.01 7.54
N GLU A 33 -11.60 5.83 6.90
CA GLU A 33 -11.14 7.05 6.23
C GLU A 33 -10.65 8.09 7.24
N LYS A 34 -11.46 8.41 8.26
CA LYS A 34 -11.12 9.41 9.29
C LYS A 34 -9.82 9.12 10.05
N LYS A 35 -9.39 7.86 10.10
CA LYS A 35 -8.15 7.45 10.79
C LYS A 35 -6.91 8.17 10.26
N PHE A 36 -6.89 8.53 8.97
CA PHE A 36 -5.73 9.12 8.31
C PHE A 36 -5.79 10.66 8.17
N TYR A 37 -6.94 11.28 8.46
CA TYR A 37 -7.13 12.74 8.30
C TYR A 37 -6.33 13.57 9.32
N ASN A 38 -6.16 13.06 10.53
CA ASN A 38 -5.62 13.82 11.67
C ASN A 38 -4.21 13.36 12.07
N ILE A 39 -3.48 12.74 11.14
CA ILE A 39 -2.11 12.31 11.41
C ILE A 39 -1.19 13.52 11.32
N GLU A 40 -0.63 13.93 12.45
CA GLU A 40 0.34 15.01 12.48
C GLU A 40 1.66 14.56 11.84
N ILE A 41 2.17 15.34 10.89
CA ILE A 41 3.50 15.13 10.33
C ILE A 41 4.54 15.52 11.39
N PRO A 42 5.41 14.59 11.83
CA PRO A 42 6.42 14.89 12.84
C PRO A 42 7.36 16.01 12.40
N LYS A 43 7.42 17.11 13.15
CA LYS A 43 8.24 18.31 12.83
C LYS A 43 9.75 18.07 12.84
N ASN A 44 10.19 16.98 13.45
CA ASN A 44 11.60 16.58 13.57
C ASN A 44 12.08 15.72 12.39
N LEU A 45 11.21 15.40 11.44
CA LEU A 45 11.55 14.60 10.26
C LEU A 45 11.30 15.44 9.00
N THR A 46 12.35 15.60 8.18
CA THR A 46 12.21 16.17 6.84
C THR A 46 11.70 15.07 5.91
N PHE A 47 10.45 15.20 5.48
CA PHE A 47 9.88 14.28 4.50
C PHE A 47 9.91 14.88 3.11
N GLU A 48 10.28 14.05 2.14
CA GLU A 48 10.15 14.37 0.72
C GLU A 48 8.73 14.00 0.25
N LYS A 49 8.14 14.77 -0.66
CA LYS A 49 7.03 14.28 -1.48
C LYS A 49 7.60 13.45 -2.64
N PRO A 50 6.90 12.40 -3.10
CA PRO A 50 7.24 11.75 -4.36
C PRO A 50 7.22 12.77 -5.51
N ILE A 51 7.98 12.49 -6.57
CA ILE A 51 7.85 13.26 -7.80
C ILE A 51 6.52 12.84 -8.43
N GLU A 52 5.61 13.77 -8.66
CA GLU A 52 4.26 13.43 -9.15
C GLU A 52 4.31 12.87 -10.58
N PHE A 53 5.08 13.49 -11.48
CA PHE A 53 5.13 13.09 -12.88
C PHE A 53 6.56 13.19 -13.44
N LEU A 54 6.91 12.25 -14.33
CA LEU A 54 8.11 12.33 -15.15
C LEU A 54 7.75 12.50 -16.63
N THR A 55 8.56 13.27 -17.35
CA THR A 55 8.56 13.25 -18.81
C THR A 55 9.09 11.91 -19.34
N ASN A 56 8.74 11.53 -20.56
CA ASN A 56 9.26 10.31 -21.20
C ASN A 56 10.80 10.26 -21.22
N GLN A 57 11.46 11.40 -21.43
CA GLN A 57 12.93 11.48 -21.40
C GLN A 57 13.50 11.20 -20.00
N GLN A 58 12.86 11.73 -18.96
CA GLN A 58 13.27 11.44 -17.58
C GLN A 58 13.02 9.98 -17.22
N LEU A 59 11.91 9.40 -17.66
CA LEU A 59 11.60 7.98 -17.47
C LEU A 59 12.63 7.08 -18.16
N ASP A 60 12.98 7.37 -19.42
CA ASP A 60 14.02 6.63 -20.15
C ASP A 60 15.38 6.73 -19.46
N SER A 61 15.68 7.90 -18.89
CA SER A 61 16.91 8.12 -18.12
C SER A 61 16.90 7.32 -16.82
N LEU A 62 15.76 7.29 -16.12
CA LEU A 62 15.54 6.51 -14.91
C LEU A 62 15.80 5.02 -15.15
N LYS A 63 15.26 4.46 -16.24
CA LYS A 63 15.45 3.04 -16.59
C LYS A 63 16.89 2.66 -16.92
N LYS A 64 17.75 3.64 -17.21
CA LYS A 64 19.16 3.46 -17.60
C LYS A 64 20.16 3.79 -16.49
N ILE A 65 19.70 4.24 -15.31
CA ILE A 65 20.63 4.58 -14.23
C ILE A 65 21.41 3.34 -13.78
N THR A 66 22.68 3.54 -13.46
CA THR A 66 23.47 2.51 -12.78
C THR A 66 23.25 2.64 -11.27
N VAL A 67 22.85 1.54 -10.63
CA VAL A 67 22.64 1.48 -9.18
C VAL A 67 23.59 0.44 -8.58
N ASN A 68 24.12 0.74 -7.39
CA ASN A 68 25.10 -0.09 -6.68
C ASN A 68 24.57 -0.63 -5.35
N GLN A 69 23.31 -0.37 -5.03
CA GLN A 69 22.62 -0.80 -3.82
C GLN A 69 21.12 -0.99 -4.08
N GLU A 70 20.45 -1.68 -3.16
CA GLU A 70 19.00 -1.83 -3.16
C GLU A 70 18.33 -0.44 -3.11
N LYS A 71 17.40 -0.15 -4.02
CA LYS A 71 16.81 1.19 -4.12
C LYS A 71 15.35 1.12 -4.54
N ILE A 72 14.55 2.01 -3.96
CA ILE A 72 13.16 2.27 -4.38
C ILE A 72 13.09 3.71 -4.87
N ILE A 73 12.46 3.90 -6.02
CA ILE A 73 12.03 5.22 -6.49
C ILE A 73 10.50 5.15 -6.62
N VAL A 74 9.83 6.13 -6.02
CA VAL A 74 8.38 6.22 -5.98
C VAL A 74 7.99 7.49 -6.73
N ILE A 75 7.06 7.36 -7.67
CA ILE A 75 6.59 8.44 -8.54
C ILE A 75 5.07 8.41 -8.52
N GLY A 76 4.42 9.56 -8.55
CA GLY A 76 2.97 9.67 -8.50
C GLY A 76 2.45 10.26 -7.21
N ASP A 77 1.13 10.22 -7.08
CA ASP A 77 0.34 10.86 -6.03
C ASP A 77 -0.96 10.09 -5.78
N GLY A 78 -1.79 10.56 -4.85
CA GLY A 78 -3.11 9.99 -4.59
C GLY A 78 -4.00 9.94 -5.84
N TYR A 79 -3.92 10.93 -6.73
CA TYR A 79 -4.79 11.07 -7.91
C TYR A 79 -4.46 10.11 -9.07
N SER A 80 -3.18 9.85 -9.30
CA SER A 80 -2.68 9.00 -10.39
C SER A 80 -2.31 7.60 -9.91
N GLY A 81 -2.18 7.43 -8.59
CA GLY A 81 -1.53 6.29 -7.97
C GLY A 81 -0.01 6.44 -7.97
N TYR A 82 0.65 5.39 -7.51
CA TYR A 82 2.10 5.36 -7.32
C TYR A 82 2.73 4.28 -8.19
N ASP A 83 3.76 4.69 -8.93
CA ASP A 83 4.69 3.84 -9.66
C ASP A 83 5.93 3.56 -8.81
N PHE A 84 6.31 2.29 -8.76
CA PHE A 84 7.43 1.79 -7.98
C PHE A 84 8.51 1.24 -8.89
N TYR A 85 9.69 1.85 -8.84
CA TYR A 85 10.90 1.37 -9.50
C TYR A 85 11.82 0.77 -8.45
N MET A 86 11.92 -0.56 -8.49
CA MET A 86 12.60 -1.38 -7.50
C MET A 86 13.89 -1.91 -8.10
N TYR A 87 15.03 -1.47 -7.57
CA TYR A 87 16.34 -1.95 -8.00
C TYR A 87 16.83 -2.98 -7.01
N HIS A 88 16.99 -4.22 -7.48
CA HIS A 88 17.45 -5.34 -6.68
C HIS A 88 18.54 -6.13 -7.38
N LYS A 89 19.51 -6.66 -6.62
CA LYS A 89 20.50 -7.61 -7.13
C LYS A 89 20.04 -9.05 -6.87
N PRO A 90 19.44 -9.75 -7.86
CA PRO A 90 18.86 -11.07 -7.66
C PRO A 90 19.94 -12.14 -7.50
N LYS A 91 20.28 -12.45 -6.24
CA LYS A 91 21.21 -13.53 -5.86
C LYS A 91 20.48 -14.85 -5.58
N GLU A 92 19.16 -14.82 -5.48
CA GLU A 92 18.30 -15.95 -5.15
C GLU A 92 16.98 -15.84 -5.92
N LYS A 93 16.38 -16.98 -6.28
CA LYS A 93 15.03 -17.02 -6.88
C LYS A 93 13.96 -16.75 -5.83
N GLY A 94 12.90 -16.09 -6.24
CA GLY A 94 11.86 -15.64 -5.31
C GLY A 94 10.95 -14.60 -5.92
N GLU A 95 10.36 -13.80 -5.05
CA GLU A 95 9.48 -12.70 -5.40
C GLU A 95 9.96 -11.43 -4.71
N ILE A 96 9.76 -10.29 -5.37
CA ILE A 96 9.92 -8.98 -4.75
C ILE A 96 8.65 -8.16 -4.90
N TYR A 97 8.38 -7.32 -3.92
CA TYR A 97 7.19 -6.47 -3.87
C TYR A 97 7.37 -5.38 -2.82
N ILE A 98 6.45 -4.42 -2.82
CA ILE A 98 6.40 -3.33 -1.88
C ILE A 98 5.45 -3.67 -0.73
N LYS A 99 5.84 -3.27 0.48
CA LYS A 99 4.93 -3.02 1.61
C LYS A 99 4.98 -1.53 1.95
N ALA A 100 3.90 -0.98 2.46
CA ALA A 100 3.88 0.40 2.93
C ALA A 100 3.24 0.48 4.30
N PHE A 101 3.70 1.44 5.10
CA PHE A 101 3.21 1.67 6.45
C PHE A 101 3.04 3.17 6.67
N GLU A 102 1.93 3.56 7.30
CA GLU A 102 1.84 4.87 7.95
C GLU A 102 2.85 4.91 9.09
N LEU A 103 3.67 5.95 9.12
CA LEU A 103 4.91 5.95 9.89
C LEU A 103 4.72 6.17 11.39
N THR A 104 3.70 6.93 11.81
CA THR A 104 3.50 7.32 13.22
C THR A 104 2.93 6.20 14.07
N GLN A 105 2.02 5.40 13.52
CA GLN A 105 1.34 4.30 14.20
C GLN A 105 1.75 2.92 13.64
N ASN A 106 2.60 2.89 12.62
CA ASN A 106 3.07 1.66 11.95
C ASN A 106 1.91 0.81 11.42
N ILE A 107 0.90 1.47 10.85
CA ILE A 107 -0.27 0.81 10.26
C ILE A 107 0.08 0.41 8.83
N GLN A 108 -0.08 -0.87 8.50
CA GLN A 108 0.13 -1.34 7.14
C GLN A 108 -0.94 -0.77 6.20
N LEU A 109 -0.49 -0.22 5.08
CA LEU A 109 -1.31 0.42 4.06
C LEU A 109 -1.54 -0.56 2.92
N SER A 110 -2.77 -0.63 2.39
CA SER A 110 -3.09 -1.24 1.10
C SER A 110 -2.44 -2.61 0.85
N GLU A 111 -2.37 -3.43 1.90
CA GLU A 111 -1.52 -4.63 1.98
C GLU A 111 -1.69 -5.54 0.75
N TRP A 112 -2.93 -5.91 0.45
CA TRP A 112 -3.22 -6.80 -0.66
C TRP A 112 -2.86 -6.17 -2.01
N LYS A 113 -3.17 -4.88 -2.21
CA LYS A 113 -2.89 -4.18 -3.46
C LYS A 113 -1.38 -4.06 -3.70
N LEU A 114 -0.62 -3.61 -2.70
CA LEU A 114 0.82 -3.45 -2.82
C LEU A 114 1.50 -4.80 -3.04
N SER A 115 1.22 -5.80 -2.20
CA SER A 115 1.87 -7.11 -2.30
C SER A 115 1.56 -7.85 -3.62
N ASN A 116 0.37 -7.68 -4.21
CA ASN A 116 0.00 -8.35 -5.46
C ASN A 116 0.36 -7.54 -6.71
N ARG A 117 0.09 -6.23 -6.74
CA ARG A 117 0.27 -5.41 -7.95
C ARG A 117 1.70 -4.93 -8.18
N THR A 118 2.53 -4.98 -7.15
CA THR A 118 3.97 -4.71 -7.27
C THR A 118 4.81 -6.00 -7.27
N ASN A 119 4.18 -7.17 -7.23
CA ASN A 119 4.87 -8.45 -7.23
C ASN A 119 5.62 -8.68 -8.54
N ASN A 120 6.89 -9.00 -8.43
CA ASN A 120 7.74 -9.40 -9.54
C ASN A 120 8.43 -10.73 -9.20
N LYS A 121 8.27 -11.73 -10.07
CA LYS A 121 8.98 -13.01 -9.94
C LYS A 121 10.43 -12.89 -10.41
N ILE A 122 11.36 -13.35 -9.59
CA ILE A 122 12.78 -13.49 -9.89
C ILE A 122 13.06 -14.93 -10.33
N SER A 123 13.08 -15.15 -11.64
CA SER A 123 13.47 -16.43 -12.25
C SER A 123 14.95 -16.50 -12.64
N GLU A 124 15.58 -15.34 -12.85
CA GLU A 124 16.96 -15.20 -13.33
C GLU A 124 17.84 -14.44 -12.35
N LEU A 125 19.02 -14.99 -12.08
CA LEU A 125 20.01 -14.40 -11.19
C LEU A 125 20.95 -13.46 -11.96
N SER A 126 21.55 -12.51 -11.25
CA SER A 126 22.42 -11.50 -11.84
C SER A 126 23.45 -10.96 -10.86
N ASN A 127 24.65 -10.71 -11.37
CA ASN A 127 25.69 -9.98 -10.64
C ASN A 127 25.47 -8.46 -10.66
N ASN A 128 24.56 -7.97 -11.50
CA ASN A 128 24.18 -6.57 -11.60
C ASN A 128 22.79 -6.35 -10.97
N TYR A 129 22.55 -5.14 -10.48
CA TYR A 129 21.21 -4.69 -10.09
C TYR A 129 20.29 -4.68 -11.31
N LYS A 130 19.10 -5.28 -11.17
CA LYS A 130 18.03 -5.26 -12.15
C LYS A 130 16.92 -4.34 -11.67
N LEU A 131 16.24 -3.69 -12.61
CA LEU A 131 15.03 -2.91 -12.36
C LEU A 131 13.81 -3.81 -12.45
N TYR A 132 12.88 -3.61 -11.53
CA TYR A 132 11.56 -4.19 -11.50
C TYR A 132 10.55 -3.06 -11.30
N GLU A 133 9.36 -3.21 -11.88
CA GLU A 133 8.35 -2.15 -11.93
C GLU A 133 7.04 -2.68 -11.35
N GLY A 134 6.25 -1.80 -10.76
CA GLY A 134 4.92 -2.11 -10.26
C GLY A 134 4.15 -0.83 -10.02
N ASN A 135 2.81 -0.89 -10.09
CA ASN A 135 1.98 0.28 -9.88
C ASN A 135 0.73 -0.06 -9.08
N THR A 136 0.34 0.84 -8.19
CA THR A 136 -0.94 0.74 -7.49
C THR A 136 -1.32 2.06 -6.84
N VAL A 137 -2.54 2.13 -6.31
CA VAL A 137 -3.01 3.19 -5.43
C VAL A 137 -2.85 2.77 -3.96
N ILE A 138 -2.78 3.76 -3.08
CA ILE A 138 -2.91 3.60 -1.63
C ILE A 138 -4.34 4.00 -1.25
N ASP A 139 -5.17 3.05 -0.83
CA ASP A 139 -6.59 3.25 -0.48
C ASP A 139 -6.78 4.09 0.80
N GLU A 140 -5.79 4.13 1.67
CA GLU A 140 -5.87 4.83 2.94
C GLU A 140 -5.52 6.32 2.78
N GLY A 141 -6.41 7.18 3.26
CA GLY A 141 -6.29 8.63 3.16
C GLY A 141 -7.30 9.22 2.17
N THR A 142 -7.15 10.51 1.89
CA THR A 142 -7.91 11.23 0.86
C THR A 142 -6.97 12.20 0.17
N PHE A 143 -7.38 12.75 -0.97
CA PHE A 143 -6.57 13.69 -1.72
C PHE A 143 -6.18 14.92 -0.89
N GLU A 144 -4.95 15.39 -1.11
CA GLU A 144 -4.38 16.59 -0.47
C GLU A 144 -4.25 16.53 1.06
N HIS A 145 -4.68 15.44 1.71
CA HIS A 145 -4.52 15.19 3.14
C HIS A 145 -3.32 14.28 3.36
N TYR A 146 -2.17 14.95 3.41
CA TYR A 146 -0.88 14.31 3.43
C TYR A 146 -0.51 13.71 4.79
N TYR A 147 0.06 12.51 4.79
CA TYR A 147 0.59 11.83 5.98
C TYR A 147 1.94 11.14 5.69
N PRO A 148 2.77 10.90 6.71
CA PRO A 148 4.07 10.28 6.51
C PRO A 148 3.92 8.76 6.31
N ALA A 149 4.54 8.25 5.25
CA ALA A 149 4.55 6.83 4.92
C ALA A 149 5.97 6.32 4.70
N ARG A 150 6.20 5.06 5.09
CA ARG A 150 7.40 4.29 4.81
C ARG A 150 7.08 3.22 3.77
N PHE A 151 7.71 3.30 2.60
CA PHE A 151 7.70 2.23 1.62
C PHE A 151 8.89 1.32 1.85
N GLU A 152 8.65 0.02 1.85
CA GLU A 152 9.65 -1.01 2.07
C GLU A 152 9.68 -1.96 0.88
N LEU A 153 10.87 -2.26 0.39
CA LEU A 153 11.09 -3.29 -0.63
C LEU A 153 11.37 -4.61 0.09
N TRP A 154 10.58 -5.62 -0.24
CA TRP A 154 10.67 -6.95 0.36
C TRP A 154 11.05 -7.98 -0.68
N PHE A 155 11.79 -8.99 -0.23
CA PHE A 155 12.09 -10.20 -0.99
C PHE A 155 11.58 -11.42 -0.25
N LYS A 156 10.90 -12.31 -0.95
CA LYS A 156 10.47 -13.62 -0.47
C LYS A 156 11.20 -14.72 -1.23
N SER A 157 11.93 -15.55 -0.51
CA SER A 157 12.65 -16.69 -1.11
C SER A 157 11.68 -17.73 -1.66
N GLU A 158 11.93 -18.24 -2.87
CA GLU A 158 11.23 -19.40 -3.42
C GLU A 158 11.64 -20.70 -2.67
N SER A 159 12.87 -20.76 -2.15
CA SER A 159 13.42 -21.99 -1.56
C SER A 159 13.02 -22.20 -0.09
N SER A 160 13.07 -21.14 0.72
CA SER A 160 12.78 -21.20 2.15
C SER A 160 11.40 -20.61 2.51
N GLY A 161 10.78 -19.86 1.59
CA GLY A 161 9.57 -19.08 1.87
C GLY A 161 9.78 -17.88 2.78
N THR A 162 11.01 -17.61 3.24
CA THR A 162 11.29 -16.52 4.18
C THR A 162 11.25 -15.17 3.49
N GLU A 163 10.60 -14.20 4.16
CA GLU A 163 10.57 -12.81 3.74
C GLU A 163 11.66 -11.99 4.44
N LYS A 164 12.31 -11.10 3.70
CA LYS A 164 13.27 -10.13 4.25
C LYS A 164 13.07 -8.75 3.62
N LYS A 165 13.17 -7.72 4.45
CA LYS A 165 13.26 -6.34 3.98
C LYS A 165 14.63 -6.10 3.34
N LEU A 166 14.65 -5.51 2.16
CA LEU A 166 15.86 -5.17 1.41
C LEU A 166 16.28 -3.73 1.67
N CYS A 167 15.35 -2.78 1.55
CA CYS A 167 15.55 -1.38 1.87
C CYS A 167 14.20 -0.67 2.11
N GLU A 168 14.25 0.60 2.48
CA GLU A 168 13.07 1.44 2.71
C GLU A 168 13.31 2.88 2.26
N LYS A 169 12.21 3.61 2.03
CA LYS A 169 12.24 5.06 1.83
C LYS A 169 10.97 5.69 2.41
N ASN A 170 11.15 6.82 3.08
CA ASN A 170 10.06 7.59 3.67
C ASN A 170 9.64 8.72 2.74
N TYR A 171 8.33 8.95 2.65
CA TYR A 171 7.73 10.06 1.93
C TYR A 171 6.57 10.63 2.73
N VAL A 172 6.13 11.83 2.36
CA VAL A 172 4.80 12.31 2.68
C VAL A 172 3.92 12.11 1.45
N ILE A 173 2.82 11.40 1.64
CA ILE A 173 1.91 10.95 0.58
C ILE A 173 0.46 11.28 0.94
N ASP A 174 -0.42 11.26 -0.03
CA ASP A 174 -1.87 11.24 0.14
C ASP A 174 -2.47 9.93 -0.38
N GLY A 175 -3.72 9.68 0.01
CA GLY A 175 -4.47 8.48 -0.36
C GLY A 175 -5.28 8.67 -1.63
N TRP A 176 -5.75 7.56 -2.18
CA TRP A 176 -6.75 7.54 -3.24
C TRP A 176 -8.13 7.79 -2.64
N ASP A 177 -8.76 8.90 -3.03
CA ASP A 177 -10.16 9.20 -2.70
C ASP A 177 -11.08 8.35 -3.59
N ARG A 178 -12.06 7.66 -2.99
CA ARG A 178 -12.98 6.76 -3.70
C ARG A 178 -14.29 7.42 -4.07
#